data_AF-A0A353BY90-F1
#
_entry.id   AF-A0A353BY90-F1
#
_cell.length_a   1.000
_cell.length_b   1.000
_cell.length_c   1.000
_cell.angle_alpha   90.00
_cell.angle_beta   90.00
_cell.angle_gamma   90.00
#
_symmetry.space_group_name_H-M   'P 1'
#
loop_
_entity.id
_entity.type
_entity.pdbx_description
1 polymer ?
#
loop_
_entity_poly.entity_id
_entity_poly.type
_entity_poly.pdbx_seq_one_letter_code
_entity_poly.pdbx_strand_id
1 'polypeptide(L)' 'MQALRGYFNGKEFIPMEKVNIKPNQKVIITILDEYVSTESKPFKKYIGKLDTASFQEITGALKETEKVDLNEW' A
#
# COMPACT_ATOMS: atom_id res chain seq x y z
N MET A 1 34.39 -8.51 -2.27
CA MET A 1 33.09 -8.78 -2.93
C MET A 1 32.03 -8.18 -2.04
N GLN A 2 31.39 -7.08 -2.45
CA GLN A 2 30.41 -6.37 -1.61
C GLN A 2 29.02 -6.73 -2.11
N ALA A 3 28.23 -7.39 -1.28
CA ALA A 3 26.85 -7.74 -1.59
C ALA A 3 25.96 -6.56 -1.24
N LEU A 4 25.26 -6.01 -2.23
CA LEU A 4 24.35 -4.90 -2.04
C LEU A 4 22.97 -5.43 -1.77
N ARG A 5 22.38 -4.99 -0.67
CA ARG A 5 21.00 -5.29 -0.34
C ARG A 5 20.11 -4.17 -0.89
N GLY A 6 19.02 -4.59 -1.49
CA GLY A 6 18.05 -3.72 -2.13
C GLY A 6 16.80 -4.52 -2.43
N TYR A 7 15.73 -3.82 -2.75
CA TYR A 7 14.47 -4.44 -3.12
C TYR A 7 14.08 -3.98 -4.52
N PHE A 8 13.31 -4.83 -5.20
CA PHE A 8 12.78 -4.51 -6.50
C PHE A 8 11.38 -3.91 -6.34
N ASN A 9 11.16 -2.71 -6.86
CA ASN A 9 9.88 -2.00 -6.76
C ASN A 9 8.92 -2.29 -7.92
N GLY A 10 9.26 -3.25 -8.81
CA GLY A 10 8.51 -3.55 -10.03
C GLY A 10 9.08 -2.88 -11.30
N LYS A 11 9.94 -1.88 -11.16
CA LYS A 11 10.56 -1.15 -12.29
C LYS A 11 12.08 -1.14 -12.21
N GLU A 12 12.63 -0.89 -11.03
CA GLU A 12 14.06 -0.72 -10.79
C GLU A 12 14.47 -1.32 -9.44
N PHE A 13 15.75 -1.65 -9.32
CA PHE A 13 16.33 -2.13 -8.08
C PHE A 13 16.75 -0.93 -7.24
N ILE A 14 16.11 -0.76 -6.09
CA ILE A 14 16.43 0.32 -5.14
C ILE A 14 17.42 -0.24 -4.12
N PRO A 15 18.67 0.25 -4.09
CA PRO A 15 19.63 -0.14 -3.06
C PRO A 15 19.21 0.47 -1.71
N MET A 16 19.30 -0.29 -0.64
CA MET A 16 19.06 0.23 0.73
C MET A 16 20.23 1.08 1.22
N GLU A 17 21.42 0.88 0.65
CA GLU A 17 22.65 1.59 1.01
C GLU A 17 23.05 2.57 -0.10
N LYS A 18 23.79 3.63 0.25
CA LYS A 18 24.37 4.53 -0.76
C LYS A 18 25.54 3.85 -1.46
N VAL A 19 25.38 3.56 -2.74
CA VAL A 19 26.40 2.89 -3.54
C VAL A 19 26.76 3.74 -4.75
N ASN A 20 28.06 3.84 -5.01
CA ASN A 20 28.58 4.49 -6.21
C ASN A 20 28.91 3.41 -7.26
N ILE A 21 27.94 3.08 -8.11
CA ILE A 21 28.08 2.09 -9.18
C ILE A 21 28.34 2.83 -10.50
N LYS A 22 29.34 2.39 -11.26
CA LYS A 22 29.66 2.97 -12.58
C LYS A 22 28.75 2.36 -13.67
N PRO A 23 28.45 3.10 -14.75
CA PRO A 23 27.73 2.54 -15.89
C PRO A 23 28.48 1.33 -16.48
N ASN A 24 27.72 0.34 -16.97
CA ASN A 24 28.22 -0.92 -17.57
C ASN A 24 29.04 -1.84 -16.64
N GLN A 25 28.90 -1.69 -15.33
CA GLN A 25 29.54 -2.60 -14.38
C GLN A 25 28.78 -3.94 -14.32
N LYS A 26 29.50 -5.06 -14.49
CA LYS A 26 28.92 -6.40 -14.33
C LYS A 26 28.51 -6.62 -12.87
N VAL A 27 27.29 -7.10 -12.67
CA VAL A 27 26.72 -7.39 -11.35
C VAL A 27 26.15 -8.80 -11.31
N ILE A 28 26.16 -9.41 -10.12
CA ILE A 28 25.51 -10.68 -9.82
C ILE A 28 24.34 -10.33 -8.90
N ILE A 29 23.13 -10.74 -9.28
CA ILE A 29 21.90 -10.48 -8.52
C ILE A 29 21.47 -11.79 -7.87
N THR A 30 21.18 -11.74 -6.57
CA THR A 30 20.61 -12.85 -5.82
C THR A 30 19.27 -12.39 -5.26
N ILE A 31 18.20 -13.09 -5.64
CA ILE A 31 16.84 -12.80 -5.18
C ILE A 31 16.59 -13.65 -3.94
N LEU A 32 16.10 -13.03 -2.87
CA LEU A 32 15.70 -13.70 -1.63
C LEU A 32 14.18 -13.87 -1.62
N ASP A 33 13.68 -14.94 -0.99
CA ASP A 33 12.23 -15.16 -0.78
C ASP A 33 11.66 -14.31 0.38
N GLU A 34 12.45 -13.34 0.85
CA GLU A 34 12.07 -12.41 1.92
C GLU A 34 11.50 -11.13 1.31
N TYR A 35 10.28 -10.79 1.71
CA TYR A 35 9.62 -9.57 1.28
C TYR A 35 9.85 -8.45 2.29
N VAL A 36 10.24 -7.29 1.81
CA VAL A 36 10.27 -6.07 2.62
C VAL A 36 8.82 -5.68 2.90
N SER A 37 8.46 -5.58 4.20
CA SER A 37 7.14 -5.09 4.58
C SER A 37 6.98 -3.68 4.04
N THR A 38 6.00 -3.48 3.15
CA THR A 38 5.51 -2.15 2.86
C THR A 38 4.78 -1.72 4.11
N GLU A 39 5.46 -0.96 4.97
CA GLU A 39 4.79 -0.27 6.07
C GLU A 39 3.49 0.29 5.53
N SER A 40 2.37 -0.25 6.03
CA SER A 40 1.04 0.10 5.57
C SER A 40 1.01 1.61 5.49
N LYS A 41 0.88 2.16 4.26
CA LYS A 41 0.78 3.61 4.08
C LYS A 41 -0.17 4.09 5.16
N PRO A 42 0.25 4.93 6.12
CA PRO A 42 -0.65 5.36 7.16
C PRO A 42 -1.81 5.99 6.39
N PHE A 43 -2.98 5.36 6.42
CA PHE A 43 -4.18 5.96 5.86
C PHE A 43 -4.16 7.37 6.39
N LYS A 44 -4.11 8.38 5.49
CA LYS A 44 -4.16 9.76 5.93
C LYS A 44 -5.41 9.84 6.79
N LYS A 45 -5.22 9.95 8.12
CA LYS A 45 -6.32 10.18 9.04
C LYS A 45 -6.90 11.51 8.58
N TYR A 46 -7.95 11.46 7.79
CA TYR A 46 -8.75 12.64 7.48
C TYR A 46 -9.38 13.05 8.82
N ILE A 47 -8.69 13.93 9.55
CA ILE A 47 -9.23 14.55 10.75
C ILE A 47 -10.06 15.74 10.26
N GLY A 48 -11.26 15.45 9.78
CA GLY A 48 -12.30 16.42 9.50
C GLY A 48 -13.60 15.83 10.01
N LYS A 49 -14.36 16.60 10.78
CA LYS A 49 -15.75 16.23 11.08
C LYS A 49 -16.48 16.20 9.74
N LEU A 50 -17.05 15.05 9.38
CA LEU A 50 -17.94 14.96 8.24
C LEU A 50 -19.08 15.97 8.45
N ASP A 51 -19.44 16.71 7.40
CA ASP A 51 -20.58 17.61 7.51
C ASP A 51 -21.86 16.83 7.82
N THR A 52 -22.77 17.44 8.58
CA THR A 52 -23.94 16.75 9.15
C THR A 52 -24.85 16.21 8.04
N ALA A 53 -24.94 16.93 6.92
CA ALA A 53 -25.70 16.51 5.74
C ALA A 53 -25.15 15.21 5.13
N SER A 54 -23.85 15.15 4.86
CA SER A 54 -23.22 13.95 4.27
C SER A 54 -23.26 12.74 5.20
N PHE A 55 -23.21 12.96 6.52
CA PHE A 55 -23.39 11.87 7.49
C PHE A 55 -24.80 11.27 7.43
N GLN A 56 -25.84 12.12 7.33
CA GLN A 56 -27.23 11.67 7.25
C GLN A 56 -27.52 10.91 5.96
N GLU A 57 -26.96 11.34 4.81
CA GLU A 57 -27.10 10.63 3.54
C GLU A 57 -26.49 9.22 3.59
N ILE A 58 -25.26 9.09 4.09
CA ILE A 58 -24.58 7.78 4.23
C ILE A 58 -25.37 6.86 5.16
N THR A 59 -25.87 7.40 6.28
CA THR A 59 -26.65 6.62 7.25
C THR A 59 -28.01 6.20 6.69
N GLY A 60 -28.63 7.06 5.88
CA GLY A 60 -29.88 6.76 5.18
C GLY A 60 -29.71 5.64 4.17
N ALA A 61 -28.67 5.73 3.34
CA ALA A 61 -28.34 4.70 2.35
C ALA A 61 -28.04 3.35 3.02
N LEU A 62 -27.26 3.32 4.11
CA LEU A 62 -26.98 2.09 4.86
C LEU A 62 -28.26 1.44 5.40
N LYS A 63 -29.16 2.24 5.99
CA LYS A 63 -30.46 1.75 6.49
C LYS A 63 -31.40 1.29 5.37
N GLU A 64 -31.30 1.87 4.19
CA GLU A 64 -32.09 1.45 3.02
C GLU A 64 -31.57 0.12 2.47
N THR A 65 -30.24 -0.08 2.45
CA THR A 65 -29.63 -1.36 2.06
C THR A 65 -29.83 -2.47 3.09
N GLU A 66 -29.97 -2.14 4.38
CA GLU A 66 -30.26 -3.11 5.46
C GLU A 66 -31.70 -3.63 5.40
N LYS A 67 -32.62 -2.93 4.71
CA LYS A 67 -34.03 -3.33 4.58
C LYS A 67 -34.28 -4.46 3.58
N VAL A 68 -33.25 -4.94 2.89
CA VAL A 68 -33.37 -6.04 1.93
C VAL A 68 -32.67 -7.26 2.53
N ASP A 69 -33.42 -8.05 3.32
CA ASP A 69 -33.28 -9.51 3.49
C ASP A 69 -33.76 -10.00 4.86
N LEU A 70 -35.07 -9.95 5.10
CA LEU A 70 -35.70 -10.82 6.11
C LEU A 70 -36.93 -11.58 5.58
N ASN A 71 -37.30 -11.41 4.30
CA ASN A 71 -38.46 -12.07 3.69
C ASN A 71 -38.16 -12.58 2.27
N GLU A 72 -37.00 -13.20 2.05
CA GLU A 72 -36.90 -14.22 0.99
C GLU A 72 -37.38 -15.56 1.58
N TRP A 73 -38.68 -15.83 1.40
CA TRP A 73 -39.30 -17.14 1.57
C TRP A 73 -39.99 -17.57 0.28
#